data_AF-A0A8C9ULI7-F1
#
_entry.id   AF-A0A8C9ULI7-F1
#
_cell.length_a   1.000
_cell.length_b   1.000
_cell.length_c   1.000
_cell.angle_alpha   90.00
_cell.angle_beta   90.00
_cell.angle_gamma   90.00
#
_symmetry.space_group_name_H-M   'P 1'
#
loop_
_entity.id
_entity.type
_entity.pdbx_description
1 polymer ?
#
loop_
_entity_poly.entity_id
_entity_poly.type
_entity_poly.pdbx_seq_one_letter_code
_entity_poly.pdbx_strand_id
1 'polypeptide(L)'
;MRLNQNTLLLGKKVVLVPYTSEHVPRYHEWMKSEELQRLTASEPLTLEQEYAMQCSWREDADKCTFIVLDAEKWQAQPVPTEESCMAGDVNLFLTDVEDPTLGEIEVMIAEPSCRGQGFGTEAALLMMSYGGDVQTDNE
;
A
#
# COMPACT_ATOMS: atom_id res chain seq x y z
N MET A 1 -5.92 6.06 -7.42
CA MET A 1 -7.38 6.22 -7.17
C MET A 1 -7.64 7.17 -6.02
N ARG A 2 -8.65 8.05 -6.14
CA ARG A 2 -9.04 8.97 -5.04
C ARG A 2 -10.01 8.34 -4.03
N LEU A 3 -10.59 7.18 -4.35
CA LEU A 3 -11.61 6.50 -3.54
C LEU A 3 -11.09 6.18 -2.13
N ASN A 4 -9.85 5.72 -2.00
CA ASN A 4 -9.28 5.36 -0.70
C ASN A 4 -8.68 6.53 0.08
N GLN A 5 -8.72 7.77 -0.43
CA GLN A 5 -7.93 8.88 0.14
C GLN A 5 -8.24 9.23 1.61
N ASN A 6 -9.41 8.83 2.12
CA ASN A 6 -9.84 9.04 3.52
C ASN A 6 -10.09 7.72 4.25
N THR A 7 -9.55 6.62 3.73
CA THR A 7 -9.83 5.27 4.22
C THR A 7 -8.63 4.76 5.02
N LEU A 8 -8.89 4.28 6.23
CA LEU A 8 -7.92 3.57 7.07
C LEU A 8 -8.49 2.19 7.37
N LEU A 9 -7.72 1.13 7.08
CA LEU A 9 -8.13 -0.25 7.35
C LEU A 9 -7.29 -0.80 8.51
N LEU A 10 -7.95 -1.18 9.60
CA LEU A 10 -7.30 -1.66 10.81
C LEU A 10 -7.31 -3.19 10.86
N GLY A 11 -6.14 -3.80 10.79
CA GLY A 11 -5.91 -5.22 11.07
C GLY A 11 -5.34 -5.45 12.48
N LYS A 12 -4.97 -6.70 12.77
CA LYS A 12 -4.34 -7.09 14.04
C LYS A 12 -2.83 -6.85 14.03
N LYS A 13 -2.18 -7.09 12.89
CA LYS A 13 -0.73 -6.91 12.66
C LYS A 13 -0.42 -5.71 11.79
N VAL A 14 -1.32 -5.36 10.87
CA VAL A 14 -1.11 -4.24 9.95
C VAL A 14 -2.21 -3.17 10.01
N VAL A 15 -1.85 -1.95 9.68
CA VAL A 15 -2.79 -0.86 9.36
C VAL A 15 -2.54 -0.44 7.92
N LEU A 16 -3.58 -0.29 7.12
CA LEU A 16 -3.48 0.22 5.75
C LEU A 16 -3.91 1.69 5.73
N VAL A 17 -3.01 2.55 5.26
CA VAL A 17 -3.26 3.99 5.10
C VAL A 17 -3.03 4.42 3.65
N PRO A 18 -3.69 5.47 3.15
CA PRO A 18 -3.58 5.87 1.75
C PRO A 18 -2.14 6.30 1.44
N TYR A 19 -1.64 5.95 0.26
CA TYR A 19 -0.29 6.39 -0.13
C TYR A 19 -0.26 7.90 -0.43
N THR A 20 0.33 8.67 0.48
CA THR A 20 0.53 10.12 0.39
C THR A 20 1.98 10.51 0.09
N SER A 21 2.20 11.78 -0.26
CA SER A 21 3.53 12.34 -0.51
C SER A 21 4.48 12.25 0.70
N GLU A 22 3.96 12.19 1.92
CA GLU A 22 4.78 12.09 3.14
C GLU A 22 5.53 10.76 3.25
N HIS A 23 5.04 9.72 2.58
CA HIS A 23 5.64 8.39 2.55
C HIS A 23 6.77 8.26 1.51
N VAL A 24 6.81 9.16 0.52
CA VAL A 24 7.73 9.08 -0.62
C VAL A 24 9.20 9.01 -0.20
N PRO A 25 9.71 9.80 0.77
CA PRO A 25 11.10 9.70 1.20
C PRO A 25 11.46 8.29 1.69
N ARG A 26 10.61 7.68 2.52
CA ARG A 26 10.85 6.33 3.04
C ARG A 26 10.75 5.27 1.95
N TYR A 27 9.75 5.38 1.09
CA TYR A 27 9.57 4.49 -0.06
C TYR A 27 10.78 4.54 -1.01
N HIS A 28 11.29 5.74 -1.28
CA HIS A 28 12.49 5.95 -2.09
C HIS A 28 13.72 5.27 -1.46
N GLU A 29 13.90 5.32 -0.14
CA GLU A 29 14.98 4.57 0.52
C GLU A 29 14.85 3.06 0.34
N TRP A 30 13.64 2.50 0.38
CA TRP A 30 13.41 1.08 0.05
C TRP A 30 13.79 0.77 -1.39
N MET A 31 13.39 1.63 -2.33
CA MET A 31 13.66 1.44 -3.77
C MET A 31 15.13 1.62 -4.14
N LYS A 32 16.04 1.96 -3.21
CA LYS A 32 17.50 1.86 -3.43
C LYS A 32 18.05 0.44 -3.28
N SER A 33 17.28 -0.49 -2.72
CA SER A 33 17.71 -1.88 -2.54
C SER A 33 17.56 -2.68 -3.83
N GLU A 34 18.68 -3.21 -4.34
CA GLU A 34 18.68 -4.11 -5.51
C GLU A 34 17.84 -5.38 -5.29
N GLU A 35 17.75 -5.85 -4.04
CA GLU A 35 16.90 -7.00 -3.70
C GLU A 35 15.43 -6.66 -3.91
N LEU A 36 14.97 -5.52 -3.40
CA LEU A 36 13.59 -5.09 -3.54
C LEU A 36 13.26 -4.83 -5.01
N GLN A 37 14.09 -4.07 -5.72
CA GLN A 37 13.95 -3.84 -7.16
C GLN A 37 13.79 -5.14 -7.94
N ARG A 38 14.61 -6.15 -7.65
CA ARG A 38 14.52 -7.46 -8.33
C ARG A 38 13.25 -8.21 -7.99
N LEU A 39 12.81 -8.18 -6.73
CA LEU A 39 11.61 -8.89 -6.26
C LEU A 39 10.32 -8.23 -6.77
N THR A 40 10.32 -6.92 -6.97
CA THR A 40 9.17 -6.16 -7.49
C THR A 40 9.25 -5.86 -8.97
N ALA A 41 10.32 -6.29 -9.64
CA ALA A 41 10.66 -5.91 -11.02
C ALA A 41 10.65 -4.38 -11.25
N SER A 42 11.05 -3.60 -10.24
CA SER A 42 11.12 -2.14 -10.29
C SER A 42 12.48 -1.64 -10.77
N GLU A 43 12.48 -0.54 -11.52
CA GLU A 43 13.67 0.21 -11.87
C GLU A 43 13.90 1.36 -10.86
N PRO A 44 15.15 1.74 -10.55
CA PRO A 44 15.43 2.86 -9.66
C PRO A 44 14.97 4.19 -10.28
N LEU A 45 14.33 5.02 -9.45
CA LEU A 45 13.91 6.37 -9.80
C LEU A 45 14.63 7.41 -8.93
N THR A 46 14.73 8.65 -9.42
CA THR A 46 15.11 9.78 -8.57
C THR A 46 13.98 10.12 -7.60
N LEU A 47 14.29 10.81 -6.51
CA LEU A 47 13.28 11.21 -5.53
C LEU A 47 12.15 12.03 -6.17
N GLU A 48 12.47 12.94 -7.10
CA GLU A 48 11.49 13.75 -7.83
C GLU A 48 10.59 12.88 -8.73
N GLN A 49 11.16 11.83 -9.34
CA GLN A 49 10.40 10.88 -10.13
C GLN A 49 9.45 10.03 -9.26
N GLU A 50 9.86 9.66 -8.04
CA GLU A 50 8.98 8.98 -7.08
C GLU A 50 7.79 9.85 -6.68
N TYR A 51 8.00 11.16 -6.45
CA TYR A 51 6.90 12.10 -6.22
C TYR A 51 5.95 12.19 -7.41
N ALA A 52 6.49 12.24 -8.64
CA ALA A 52 5.67 12.26 -9.85
C ALA A 52 4.84 10.96 -9.99
N MET A 53 5.45 9.81 -9.67
CA MET A 53 4.79 8.51 -9.73
C MET A 53 3.74 8.33 -8.63
N GLN A 54 4.00 8.82 -7.41
CA GLN A 54 3.00 8.84 -6.35
C GLN A 54 1.77 9.68 -6.76
N CYS A 55 1.99 10.84 -7.37
CA CYS A 55 0.91 11.66 -7.91
C CYS A 55 0.11 10.91 -8.98
N SER A 56 0.76 10.24 -9.94
CA SER A 56 0.06 9.51 -10.98
C SER A 56 -0.77 8.35 -10.42
N TRP A 57 -0.23 7.56 -9.48
CA TRP A 57 -0.95 6.46 -8.83
C TRP A 57 -2.14 6.95 -8.01
N ARG A 58 -2.03 8.12 -7.37
CA ARG A 58 -3.15 8.72 -6.65
C ARG A 58 -4.31 9.08 -7.58
N GLU A 59 -4.01 9.53 -8.79
CA GLU A 59 -5.02 9.93 -9.77
C GLU A 59 -5.55 8.77 -10.63
N ASP A 60 -4.87 7.64 -10.59
CA ASP A 60 -5.21 6.45 -11.38
C ASP A 60 -6.61 5.91 -11.05
N ALA A 61 -7.43 5.62 -12.04
CA ALA A 61 -8.82 5.19 -11.83
C ALA A 61 -8.93 3.69 -11.53
N ASP A 62 -7.97 2.88 -11.98
CA ASP A 62 -7.99 1.42 -11.85
C ASP A 62 -7.02 0.89 -10.79
N LYS A 63 -6.14 1.75 -10.25
CA LYS A 63 -5.15 1.40 -9.23
C LYS A 63 -5.46 2.01 -7.86
N CYS A 64 -5.59 1.16 -6.85
CA CYS A 64 -5.74 1.55 -5.45
C CYS A 64 -4.49 1.13 -4.65
N THR A 65 -3.77 2.08 -4.07
CA THR A 65 -2.54 1.82 -3.30
C THR A 65 -2.70 2.25 -1.85
N PHE A 66 -2.34 1.35 -0.94
CA PHE A 66 -2.17 1.65 0.48
C PHE A 66 -0.73 1.37 0.91
N ILE A 67 -0.26 2.15 1.89
CA ILE A 67 0.94 1.84 2.66
C ILE A 67 0.57 0.91 3.80
N VAL A 68 1.35 -0.15 3.98
CA VAL A 68 1.24 -1.09 5.08
C VAL A 68 2.06 -0.57 6.25
N LEU A 69 1.40 -0.31 7.38
CA LEU A 69 2.03 0.05 8.64
C LEU A 69 2.04 -1.15 9.59
N ASP A 70 3.06 -1.23 10.44
CA ASP A 70 3.13 -2.12 11.60
C ASP A 70 2.16 -1.64 12.69
N ALA A 71 1.10 -2.42 12.95
CA ALA A 71 0.05 -2.05 13.89
C ALA A 71 0.55 -1.99 15.34
N GLU A 72 1.57 -2.76 15.70
CA GLU A 72 2.16 -2.71 17.03
C GLU A 72 2.90 -1.38 17.23
N LYS A 73 3.76 -1.00 16.27
CA LYS A 73 4.47 0.30 16.31
C LYS A 73 3.50 1.49 16.25
N TRP A 74 2.45 1.37 15.45
CA TRP A 74 1.41 2.38 15.31
C TRP A 74 0.68 2.61 16.65
N GLN A 75 0.39 1.55 17.40
CA GLN A 75 -0.34 1.65 18.67
C GLN A 75 0.57 1.94 19.87
N ALA A 76 1.87 1.64 19.79
CA ALA A 76 2.79 1.75 20.92
C ALA A 76 3.20 3.19 21.26
N GLN A 77 3.07 4.14 20.33
CA GLN A 77 3.51 5.52 20.52
C GLN A 77 2.34 6.47 20.81
N PRO A 78 2.50 7.49 21.67
CA PRO A 78 1.45 8.50 21.92
C PRO A 78 1.10 9.32 20.67
N VAL A 79 2.09 9.53 19.79
CA VAL A 79 1.95 10.22 18.50
C VAL A 79 2.88 9.52 17.48
N PRO A 80 2.48 8.37 16.92
CA PRO A 80 3.26 7.71 15.88
C PRO A 80 3.24 8.57 14.61
N THR A 81 4.36 8.60 13.87
CA THR A 81 4.33 9.01 12.47
C THR A 81 4.11 7.78 11.61
N GLU A 82 3.37 7.93 10.50
CA GLU A 82 3.16 6.84 9.54
C GLU A 82 4.52 6.30 9.06
N GLU A 83 5.46 7.20 8.71
CA GLU A 83 6.84 6.88 8.31
C GLU A 83 7.55 5.91 9.27
N SER A 84 7.46 6.16 10.59
CA SER A 84 8.12 5.31 11.59
C SER A 84 7.53 3.91 11.71
N CYS A 85 6.30 3.73 11.22
CA CYS A 85 5.55 2.49 11.27
C CYS A 85 5.51 1.77 9.91
N MET A 86 5.98 2.40 8.84
CA MET A 86 5.98 1.84 7.49
C MET A 86 6.66 0.46 7.43
N ALA A 87 5.96 -0.51 6.84
CA ALA A 87 6.41 -1.89 6.67
C ALA A 87 6.43 -2.34 5.20
N GLY A 88 5.63 -1.71 4.35
CA GLY A 88 5.54 -2.01 2.92
C GLY A 88 4.35 -1.32 2.26
N ASP A 89 3.82 -1.89 1.19
CA ASP A 89 2.63 -1.41 0.48
C ASP A 89 1.79 -2.56 -0.08
N VAL A 90 0.55 -2.24 -0.42
CA VAL A 90 -0.38 -3.13 -1.11
C VAL A 90 -1.12 -2.36 -2.19
N ASN A 91 -1.16 -2.93 -3.38
CA ASN A 91 -1.83 -2.39 -4.55
C ASN A 91 -2.96 -3.33 -4.96
N LEU A 92 -4.07 -2.75 -5.42
CA LEU A 92 -5.14 -3.43 -6.14
C LEU A 92 -5.24 -2.78 -7.51
N PHE A 93 -5.14 -3.60 -8.55
CA PHE A 93 -5.32 -3.20 -9.94
C PHE A 93 -6.61 -3.84 -10.47
N LEU A 94 -7.50 -3.04 -11.05
CA LEU A 94 -8.64 -3.55 -11.79
C LEU A 94 -8.17 -3.90 -13.20
N THR A 95 -7.97 -5.19 -13.46
CA THR A 95 -7.24 -5.66 -14.64
C THR A 95 -8.06 -5.67 -15.92
N ASP A 96 -9.38 -5.65 -15.81
CA ASP A 96 -10.29 -5.66 -16.95
C ASP A 96 -11.34 -4.55 -16.82
N VAL A 97 -11.39 -3.66 -17.82
CA VAL A 97 -12.37 -2.57 -17.88
C VAL A 97 -13.76 -3.11 -18.24
N GLU A 98 -13.83 -4.25 -18.93
CA GLU A 98 -15.07 -4.94 -19.28
C GLU A 98 -15.57 -5.85 -18.15
N ASP A 99 -14.69 -6.29 -17.24
CA ASP A 99 -15.04 -7.06 -16.04
C ASP A 99 -14.45 -6.43 -14.76
N PRO A 100 -15.17 -5.46 -14.14
CA PRO A 100 -14.73 -4.80 -12.93
C PRO A 100 -14.72 -5.72 -11.68
N THR A 101 -15.09 -6.99 -11.82
CA THR A 101 -15.02 -7.99 -10.74
C THR A 101 -13.68 -8.70 -10.68
N LEU A 102 -12.82 -8.51 -11.69
CA LEU A 102 -11.46 -9.04 -11.73
C LEU A 102 -10.44 -7.98 -11.30
N GLY A 103 -9.61 -8.35 -10.33
CA GLY A 103 -8.51 -7.52 -9.90
C GLY A 103 -7.30 -8.32 -9.45
N GLU A 104 -6.15 -7.69 -9.51
CA GLU A 104 -4.86 -8.20 -9.07
C GLU A 104 -4.42 -7.48 -7.81
N ILE A 105 -3.97 -8.23 -6.82
CA ILE A 105 -3.42 -7.68 -5.57
C ILE A 105 -1.92 -7.97 -5.54
N GLU A 106 -1.13 -6.91 -5.46
CA GLU A 106 0.31 -6.99 -5.26
C GLU A 106 0.66 -6.49 -3.87
N VAL A 107 1.48 -7.26 -3.15
CA VAL A 107 1.92 -6.90 -1.80
C VAL A 107 3.44 -6.92 -1.74
N MET A 108 4.02 -5.81 -1.28
CA MET A 108 5.42 -5.75 -0.92
C MET A 108 5.54 -5.54 0.59
N ILE A 109 6.32 -6.40 1.27
CA ILE A 109 6.79 -6.14 2.64
C ILE A 109 8.26 -5.75 2.59
N ALA A 110 8.49 -4.43 2.51
CA ALA A 110 9.81 -3.85 2.33
C ALA A 110 10.70 -4.08 3.56
N GLU A 111 10.16 -3.91 4.77
CA GLU A 111 10.91 -4.05 6.03
C GLU A 111 11.29 -5.51 6.31
N PRO A 112 12.59 -5.87 6.33
CA PRO A 112 13.01 -7.25 6.58
C PRO A 112 12.52 -7.78 7.93
N SER A 113 12.45 -6.91 8.93
CA SER A 113 11.94 -7.26 10.26
C SER A 113 10.47 -7.69 10.25
N CYS A 114 9.67 -7.28 9.27
CA CYS A 114 8.25 -7.61 9.17
C CYS A 114 7.97 -8.84 8.27
N ARG A 115 8.98 -9.30 7.51
CA ARG A 115 8.83 -10.46 6.59
C ARG A 115 8.69 -11.76 7.37
N GLY A 116 7.91 -12.70 6.83
CA GLY A 116 7.65 -14.00 7.48
C GLY A 116 6.79 -13.94 8.74
N GLN A 117 6.26 -12.76 9.12
CA GLN A 117 5.46 -12.55 10.32
C GLN A 117 3.95 -12.48 10.07
N GLY A 118 3.50 -12.72 8.83
CA GLY A 118 2.09 -12.67 8.43
C GLY A 118 1.57 -11.29 8.00
N PHE A 119 2.44 -10.27 7.91
CA PHE A 119 2.06 -8.92 7.47
C PHE A 119 1.46 -8.93 6.06
N GLY A 120 2.15 -9.57 5.11
CA GLY A 120 1.68 -9.63 3.72
C GLY A 120 0.35 -10.38 3.58
N THR A 121 0.16 -11.45 4.36
CA THR A 121 -1.11 -12.20 4.39
C THR A 121 -2.26 -11.33 4.88
N GLU A 122 -2.08 -10.61 5.98
CA GLU A 122 -3.14 -9.75 6.51
C GLU A 122 -3.41 -8.54 5.61
N ALA A 123 -2.36 -7.93 5.03
CA ALA A 123 -2.51 -6.85 4.07
C ALA A 123 -3.33 -7.28 2.84
N ALA A 124 -3.05 -8.46 2.28
CA ALA A 124 -3.84 -9.02 1.18
C ALA A 124 -5.30 -9.28 1.57
N LEU A 125 -5.54 -9.84 2.77
CA LEU A 125 -6.90 -10.10 3.27
C LEU A 125 -7.70 -8.80 3.47
N LEU A 126 -7.08 -7.77 4.05
CA LEU A 126 -7.72 -6.45 4.20
C LEU A 126 -8.02 -5.83 2.83
N MET A 127 -7.09 -5.95 1.87
CA MET A 127 -7.30 -5.42 0.52
C MET A 127 -8.42 -6.14 -0.22
N MET A 128 -8.51 -7.47 -0.09
CA MET A 128 -9.62 -8.26 -0.64
C MET A 128 -10.96 -7.88 0.00
N SER A 129 -11.00 -7.67 1.33
CA SER A 129 -12.21 -7.20 2.01
C SER A 129 -12.60 -5.82 1.48
N TYR A 130 -11.67 -4.88 1.38
CA TYR A 130 -11.95 -3.54 0.87
C TYR A 130 -12.45 -3.53 -0.57
N GLY A 131 -11.83 -4.32 -1.46
CA GLY A 131 -12.24 -4.44 -2.86
C GLY A 131 -13.56 -5.18 -3.05
N GLY A 132 -13.85 -6.19 -2.21
CA GLY A 132 -15.08 -6.98 -2.27
C GLY A 132 -16.27 -6.38 -1.51
N ASP A 133 -16.01 -5.58 -0.48
CA ASP A 133 -17.02 -4.92 0.36
C ASP A 133 -17.42 -3.53 -0.17
N VAL A 134 -17.12 -3.19 -1.43
CA VAL A 134 -17.81 -2.08 -2.10
C VAL A 134 -19.29 -2.46 -2.16
N GLN A 135 -20.00 -2.06 -1.11
CA GLN A 135 -21.43 -2.24 -0.95
C GLN A 135 -22.10 -1.75 -2.22
N THR A 136 -22.89 -2.65 -2.79
CA THR A 136 -24.17 -2.32 -3.39
C THR A 136 -24.82 -1.22 -2.55
N ASP A 137 -24.69 0.04 -2.98
CA ASP A 137 -25.64 1.06 -2.60
C ASP A 137 -26.99 0.56 -3.12
N ASN A 138 -27.77 0.00 -2.19
CA ASN A 138 -29.18 -0.24 -2.37
C ASN A 138 -29.84 1.13 -2.53
N GLU A 139 -30.17 1.50 -3.76
CA GLU A 139 -31.38 2.27 -4.09
C GLU A 139 -32.18 1.54 -5.17
#